data_AF-A0AAJ4MSC4-F1
#
_entry.id   AF-A0AAJ4MSC4-F1
#
_cell.length_a   1.000
_cell.length_b   1.000
_cell.length_c   1.000
_cell.angle_alpha   90.00
_cell.angle_beta   90.00
_cell.angle_gamma   90.00
#
_symmetry.space_group_name_H-M   'P 1'
#
loop_
_entity.id
_entity.type
_entity.pdbx_description
1 polymer ?
#
loop_
_entity_poly.entity_id
_entity_poly.type
_entity_poly.pdbx_seq_one_letter_code
_entity_poly.pdbx_strand_id
1 'polypeptide(L)'
;MHTPPSERKINTDEKVKNDGVDRLPHERDESPDAQNAGPRKIMQQAASDLEQGLVDTDRRAQPGVEKVKPAEPKQARPDAQLEPKKAR
;
A
#
# COMPACT_ATOMS: atom_id res chain seq x y z
N MET A 1 27.62 41.23 24.72
CA MET A 1 26.91 40.96 23.45
C MET A 1 27.19 39.51 23.07
N HIS A 2 26.21 38.61 23.21
CA HIS A 2 26.35 37.21 22.76
C HIS A 2 25.90 37.16 21.29
N THR A 3 26.80 36.83 20.38
CA THR A 3 26.45 36.57 18.98
C THR A 3 25.94 35.13 18.89
N PRO A 4 24.71 34.90 18.40
CA PRO A 4 24.23 33.53 18.21
C PRO A 4 25.10 32.83 17.15
N PRO A 5 25.39 31.53 17.31
CA PRO A 5 26.16 30.80 16.31
C PRO A 5 25.41 30.85 14.98
N SER A 6 26.11 31.21 13.89
CA SER A 6 25.51 31.19 12.57
C SER A 6 25.13 29.75 12.21
N GLU A 7 23.93 29.57 11.69
CA GLU A 7 23.47 28.27 11.20
C GLU A 7 24.43 27.79 10.11
N ARG A 8 25.07 26.64 10.34
CA ARG A 8 25.92 26.02 9.33
C ARG A 8 25.02 25.58 8.18
N LYS A 9 25.21 26.17 7.00
CA LYS A 9 24.53 25.72 5.79
C LYS A 9 25.13 24.39 5.37
N ILE A 10 24.35 23.31 5.52
CA ILE A 10 24.74 21.96 5.14
C ILE A 10 24.15 21.69 3.76
N ASN A 11 24.95 21.16 2.83
CA ASN A 11 24.44 20.75 1.52
C ASN A 11 23.71 19.40 1.65
N THR A 12 22.39 19.39 1.45
CA THR A 12 21.56 18.17 1.50
C THR A 12 21.33 17.53 0.13
N ASP A 13 21.74 18.22 -0.95
CA ASP A 13 21.53 17.74 -2.32
C ASP A 13 22.60 16.74 -2.74
N GLU A 14 23.82 16.89 -2.22
CA GLU A 14 24.94 16.02 -2.54
C GLU A 14 24.67 14.58 -2.05
N LYS A 15 24.74 13.62 -2.99
CA LYS A 15 24.52 12.20 -2.69
C LYS A 15 25.82 11.51 -2.34
N VAL A 16 25.79 10.72 -1.27
CA VAL A 16 26.89 9.83 -0.87
C VAL A 16 27.06 8.75 -1.94
N LYS A 17 28.29 8.55 -2.41
CA LYS A 17 28.62 7.57 -3.45
C LYS A 17 29.07 6.26 -2.81
N ASN A 18 28.72 5.14 -3.47
CA ASN A 18 29.26 3.82 -3.15
C ASN A 18 30.76 3.78 -3.50
N ASP A 19 31.59 3.45 -2.52
CA ASP A 19 33.05 3.37 -2.59
C ASP A 19 33.57 1.94 -2.85
N GLY A 20 32.68 0.95 -2.91
CA GLY A 20 32.96 -0.42 -3.30
C GLY A 20 33.67 -1.26 -2.23
N VAL A 21 33.70 -0.80 -0.98
CA VAL A 21 34.39 -1.47 0.14
C VAL A 21 33.42 -2.39 0.89
N ASP A 22 33.87 -3.59 1.25
CA ASP A 22 33.12 -4.48 2.12
C ASP A 22 33.11 -3.95 3.56
N ARG A 23 31.90 -3.68 4.09
CA ARG A 23 31.68 -3.09 5.42
C ARG A 23 31.15 -4.12 6.41
N LEU A 24 31.45 -3.91 7.70
CA LEU A 24 30.88 -4.73 8.77
C LEU A 24 29.36 -4.52 8.87
N PRO A 25 28.60 -5.46 9.45
CA PRO A 25 27.14 -5.35 9.51
C PRO A 25 26.64 -4.04 10.14
N HIS A 26 27.31 -3.56 11.19
CA HIS A 26 26.97 -2.32 11.89
C HIS A 26 27.46 -1.03 11.18
N GLU A 27 28.30 -1.16 10.16
CA GLU A 27 28.76 -0.06 9.30
C GLU A 27 27.92 0.04 8.01
N ARG A 28 27.22 -1.05 7.67
CA ARG A 28 26.42 -1.17 6.45
C ARG A 28 25.06 -0.48 6.55
N ASP A 29 24.50 -0.34 7.74
CA ASP A 29 23.14 0.19 7.94
C ASP A 29 22.96 1.63 7.40
N GLU A 30 24.03 2.42 7.32
CA GLU A 30 24.04 3.78 6.73
C GLU A 30 24.87 3.86 5.44
N SER A 31 25.22 2.73 4.83
CA SER A 31 26.04 2.69 3.61
C SER A 31 25.22 2.89 2.33
N PRO A 32 25.76 3.59 1.32
CA PRO A 32 25.15 3.70 0.00
C PRO A 32 25.24 2.40 -0.82
N ASP A 33 25.87 1.36 -0.28
CA ASP A 33 26.38 0.25 -1.09
C ASP A 33 25.27 -0.61 -1.70
N ALA A 34 24.13 -0.70 -1.02
CA ALA A 34 22.96 -1.46 -1.44
C ALA A 34 22.02 -0.70 -2.40
N GLN A 35 22.27 0.58 -2.70
CA GLN A 35 21.32 1.44 -3.42
C GLN A 35 21.44 1.37 -4.96
N ASN A 36 22.49 0.76 -5.50
CA ASN A 36 22.74 0.68 -6.95
C ASN A 36 21.92 -0.42 -7.68
N ALA A 37 21.06 -1.15 -6.99
CA ALA A 37 20.22 -2.16 -7.62
C ALA A 37 19.12 -1.49 -8.46
N GLY A 38 19.07 -1.82 -9.76
CA GLY A 38 17.99 -1.37 -10.64
C GLY A 38 16.60 -1.89 -10.19
N PRO A 39 15.51 -1.35 -10.75
CA PRO A 39 14.15 -1.74 -10.39
C PRO A 39 13.93 -3.24 -10.59
N ARG A 40 13.42 -3.91 -9.55
CA ARG A 40 13.09 -5.34 -9.60
C ARG A 40 11.91 -5.58 -10.55
N LYS A 41 11.78 -6.79 -11.09
CA LYS A 41 10.67 -7.18 -11.98
C LYS A 41 9.29 -6.84 -11.41
N ILE A 42 9.09 -7.07 -10.11
CA ILE A 42 7.83 -6.73 -9.41
C ILE A 42 7.53 -5.22 -9.41
N MET A 43 8.56 -4.37 -9.39
CA MET A 43 8.39 -2.91 -9.41
C MET A 43 8.01 -2.44 -10.81
N GLN A 44 8.60 -3.06 -11.84
CA GLN A 44 8.25 -2.79 -13.24
C GLN A 44 6.81 -3.21 -13.53
N GLN A 45 6.38 -4.37 -13.03
CA GLN A 45 4.99 -4.81 -13.14
C GLN A 45 4.03 -3.83 -12.47
N ALA A 46 4.33 -3.43 -11.22
CA ALA A 46 3.51 -2.46 -10.51
C ALA A 46 3.40 -1.12 -11.25
N ALA A 47 4.48 -0.66 -11.91
CA ALA A 47 4.44 0.54 -12.74
C ALA A 47 3.49 0.37 -13.94
N SER A 48 3.59 -0.76 -14.66
CA SER A 48 2.66 -1.10 -15.75
C SER A 48 1.21 -1.17 -15.27
N ASP A 49 0.96 -1.79 -14.11
CA ASP A 49 -0.38 -1.91 -13.55
C ASP A 49 -0.98 -0.51 -13.29
N LEU A 50 -0.20 0.41 -12.72
CA LEU A 50 -0.62 1.79 -12.51
C LEU A 50 -0.88 2.55 -13.82
N GLU A 51 0.00 2.41 -14.82
CA GLU A 51 -0.19 3.02 -16.15
C GLU A 51 -1.45 2.52 -16.85
N GLN A 52 -1.80 1.25 -16.64
CA GLN A 52 -3.00 0.62 -17.18
C GLN A 52 -4.25 0.87 -16.32
N GLY A 53 -4.11 1.57 -15.17
CA GLY A 53 -5.21 1.87 -14.25
C GLY A 53 -5.72 0.66 -13.47
N LEU A 54 -4.93 -0.40 -13.35
CA LEU A 54 -5.24 -1.56 -12.53
C LEU A 54 -5.11 -1.18 -11.06
N VAL A 55 -6.12 -1.55 -10.28
CA VAL A 55 -6.21 -1.33 -8.83
C VAL A 55 -6.36 -2.69 -8.18
N ASP A 56 -5.77 -2.87 -7.00
CA ASP A 56 -5.94 -4.10 -6.22
C ASP A 56 -7.43 -4.37 -5.98
N THR A 57 -7.89 -5.52 -6.49
CA THR A 57 -9.31 -5.91 -6.47
C THR A 57 -9.64 -6.82 -5.29
N ASP A 58 -8.62 -7.27 -4.56
CA ASP A 58 -8.85 -8.16 -3.43
C ASP A 58 -9.43 -7.36 -2.24
N ARG A 59 -10.37 -7.97 -1.53
CA ARG A 59 -11.12 -7.31 -0.46
C ARG A 59 -10.31 -7.18 0.84
N ARG A 60 -8.98 -7.40 0.84
CA ARG A 60 -8.19 -7.38 2.09
C ARG A 60 -8.09 -5.97 2.68
N ALA A 61 -8.09 -4.93 1.85
CA ALA A 61 -8.10 -3.54 2.30
C ALA A 61 -9.50 -3.00 2.63
N GLN A 62 -10.57 -3.75 2.33
CA GLN A 62 -11.94 -3.34 2.58
C GLN A 62 -12.49 -4.13 3.77
N PRO A 63 -12.59 -3.54 4.98
CA PRO A 63 -13.27 -4.21 6.07
C PRO A 63 -14.68 -4.60 5.61
N GLY A 64 -15.02 -5.89 5.74
CA GLY A 64 -16.35 -6.38 5.44
C GLY A 64 -17.40 -5.63 6.25
N VAL A 65 -18.61 -5.50 5.70
CA VAL A 65 -19.73 -4.85 6.41
C VAL A 65 -20.10 -5.71 7.62
N GLU A 66 -19.61 -5.36 8.81
CA GLU A 66 -19.94 -6.08 10.06
C GLU A 66 -21.41 -5.95 10.43
N LYS A 67 -22.08 -4.85 10.03
CA LYS A 67 -23.49 -4.59 10.29
C LYS A 67 -24.15 -3.89 9.12
N VAL A 68 -25.09 -4.57 8.48
CA VAL A 68 -25.99 -3.97 7.49
C VAL A 68 -27.14 -3.30 8.25
N LYS A 69 -27.53 -2.09 7.85
CA LYS A 69 -28.77 -1.49 8.38
C LYS A 69 -29.94 -2.44 8.06
N PRO A 70 -30.75 -2.85 9.05
CA PRO A 70 -31.94 -3.62 8.77
C PRO A 70 -32.83 -2.84 7.80
N ALA A 71 -33.26 -3.48 6.72
CA ALA A 71 -34.30 -2.91 5.88
C ALA A 71 -35.55 -2.69 6.73
N GLU A 72 -36.33 -1.64 6.43
CA GLU A 72 -37.61 -1.44 7.09
C GLU A 72 -38.48 -2.70 6.96
N PRO A 73 -39.21 -3.09 8.01
CA PRO A 73 -40.08 -4.25 7.97
C PRO A 73 -41.12 -4.06 6.86
N LYS A 74 -40.99 -4.85 5.79
CA LYS A 74 -41.95 -4.90 4.69
C LYS A 74 -42.82 -6.13 4.86
N GLN A 75 -44.10 -5.99 4.57
CA GLN A 75 -45.01 -7.11 4.52
C GLN A 75 -44.60 -8.05 3.38
N ALA A 76 -44.43 -9.34 3.70
CA ALA A 76 -44.08 -10.35 2.70
C ALA A 76 -45.16 -10.37 1.61
N ARG A 77 -44.74 -10.18 0.36
CA ARG A 77 -45.61 -10.40 -0.80
C ARG A 77 -45.48 -11.86 -1.20
N PRO A 78 -46.58 -12.63 -1.25
CA PRO A 78 -46.52 -13.98 -1.78
C PRO A 78 -46.08 -13.91 -3.23
N ASP A 79 -45.12 -14.76 -3.60
CA ASP A 79 -44.72 -14.92 -4.98
C ASP A 79 -45.88 -15.56 -5.76
N ALA A 80 -46.35 -14.88 -6.80
CA ALA A 80 -47.49 -15.32 -7.60
C ALA A 80 -47.19 -16.59 -8.42
N GLN A 81 -45.92 -16.99 -8.52
CA GLN A 81 -45.46 -18.15 -9.29
C GLN A 81 -45.11 -19.36 -8.39
N LEU A 82 -45.26 -19.23 -7.08
CA LEU A 82 -44.95 -20.30 -6.14
C LEU A 82 -46.13 -21.28 -6.05
N GLU A 83 -46.01 -22.40 -6.77
CA GLU A 83 -46.97 -23.50 -6.70
C GLU A 83 -46.99 -24.13 -5.29
N PRO A 84 -48.17 -24.33 -4.67
CA PRO A 84 -48.27 -24.92 -3.35
C PRO A 84 -47.78 -26.36 -3.38
N LYS A 85 -46.78 -26.68 -2.56
CA LYS A 85 -46.33 -28.07 -2.38
C LYS A 85 -47.47 -28.89 -1.77
N LYS A 86 -47.91 -29.94 -2.48
CA LYS A 86 -48.92 -30.89 -1.98
C LYS A 86 -48.43 -31.50 -0.66
N ALA A 87 -49.26 -31.40 0.38
CA ALA A 87 -49.08 -32.13 1.62
C ALA A 87 -49.20 -33.63 1.34
N ARG A 88 -48.29 -34.40 1.95
CA ARG A 88 -48.22 -35.87 1.84
C ARG A 88 -49.23 -36.53 2.76
#